data_AF-A0A6P4IKV1-F1
#
_entry.id   AF-A0A6P4IKV1-F1
#
_cell.length_a   1.000
_cell.length_b   1.000
_cell.length_c   1.000
_cell.angle_alpha   90.00
_cell.angle_beta   90.00
_cell.angle_gamma   90.00
#
_symmetry.space_group_name_H-M   'P 1'
#
loop_
_entity.id
_entity.type
_entity.pdbx_description
1 polymer ?
#
loop_
_entity_poly.entity_id
_entity_poly.type
_entity_poly.pdbx_seq_one_letter_code
_entity_poly.pdbx_strand_id
1 'polypeptide(L)'
;MHLTSVLAGLLIVCLAYDLPSPAAAQFWKAAIPTPSWRTDALADRPSGICYRDLNVDTINPNSRRRQISYCCDGYLRIGSSEKLTCLPICREDCSNGLCVLPDTCECAPGYYRRDGKCHKE
;
A
#
# COMPACT_ATOMS: atom_id res chain seq x y z
N MET A 1 66.11 21.96 6.86
CA MET A 1 65.46 20.63 6.93
C MET A 1 63.92 20.72 7.04
N HIS A 2 63.27 21.82 6.59
CA HIS A 2 61.80 21.94 6.58
C HIS A 2 61.17 21.76 5.19
N LEU A 3 61.95 21.76 4.12
CA LEU A 3 61.43 21.65 2.75
C LEU A 3 61.10 20.21 2.32
N THR A 4 61.73 19.20 2.96
CA THR A 4 61.46 17.78 2.69
C THR A 4 60.15 17.28 3.30
N SER A 5 59.69 17.90 4.40
CA SER A 5 58.39 17.57 5.01
C SER A 5 57.19 18.09 4.19
N VAL A 6 57.32 19.24 3.54
CA VAL A 6 56.24 19.79 2.69
C VAL A 6 56.06 18.94 1.42
N LEU A 7 57.17 18.48 0.84
CA LEU A 7 57.15 17.55 -0.31
C LEU A 7 56.60 16.17 0.06
N ALA A 8 56.91 15.65 1.26
CA ALA A 8 56.31 14.41 1.76
C ALA A 8 54.79 14.57 2.04
N GLY A 9 54.36 15.72 2.56
CA GLY A 9 52.95 16.03 2.77
C GLY A 9 52.16 16.11 1.47
N LEU A 10 52.71 16.74 0.42
CA LEU A 10 52.08 16.80 -0.91
C LEU A 10 51.99 15.42 -1.58
N LEU A 11 52.96 14.52 -1.36
CA LEU A 11 52.90 13.13 -1.83
C LEU A 11 51.77 12.32 -1.17
N ILE A 12 51.43 12.59 0.09
CA ILE A 12 50.30 11.95 0.79
C ILE A 12 48.97 12.42 0.20
N VAL A 13 48.85 13.71 -0.17
CA VAL A 13 47.66 14.21 -0.88
C VAL A 13 47.56 13.57 -2.28
N CYS A 14 48.69 13.26 -2.92
CA CYS A 14 48.74 12.57 -4.22
C CYS A 14 48.23 11.12 -4.23
N LEU A 15 48.43 10.38 -3.14
CA LEU A 15 47.93 9.00 -3.01
C LEU A 15 46.47 8.93 -2.53
N ALA A 16 45.86 10.06 -2.17
CA ALA A 16 44.42 10.16 -1.90
C ALA A 16 43.59 10.49 -3.17
N TYR A 17 44.22 10.69 -4.33
CA TYR A 17 43.50 11.00 -5.58
C TYR A 17 42.90 9.78 -6.29
N ASP A 18 43.13 8.57 -5.80
CA ASP A 18 42.40 7.37 -6.24
C ASP A 18 41.40 6.93 -5.17
N LEU A 19 40.53 7.86 -4.74
CA LEU A 19 39.22 7.43 -4.27
C LEU A 19 38.49 6.85 -5.49
N PRO A 20 38.11 5.56 -5.47
CA PRO A 20 37.21 5.05 -6.49
C PRO A 20 35.95 5.91 -6.46
N SER A 21 35.63 6.37 -7.67
CA SER A 21 34.40 6.96 -8.17
C SER A 21 33.22 7.04 -7.20
N PRO A 22 32.41 8.12 -7.31
CA PRO A 22 31.25 8.31 -6.46
C PRO A 22 30.44 7.01 -6.45
N ALA A 23 30.00 6.60 -5.28
CA ALA A 23 28.76 5.88 -5.17
C ALA A 23 27.68 6.80 -5.76
N ALA A 24 27.63 6.88 -7.09
CA ALA A 24 26.43 7.16 -7.83
C ALA A 24 25.44 6.22 -7.19
N ALA A 25 24.50 6.79 -6.44
CA ALA A 25 23.40 6.04 -5.91
C ALA A 25 22.87 5.22 -7.08
N GLN A 26 23.18 3.93 -7.08
CA GLN A 26 22.59 2.95 -7.96
C GLN A 26 21.18 2.80 -7.41
N PHE A 27 20.36 3.83 -7.62
CA PHE A 27 18.96 3.65 -7.80
C PHE A 27 18.91 2.73 -9.01
N TRP A 28 18.69 1.46 -8.77
CA TRP A 28 18.03 0.62 -9.75
C TRP A 28 16.69 1.32 -9.97
N LYS A 29 16.66 2.36 -10.82
CA LYS A 29 15.49 2.61 -11.65
C LYS A 29 15.47 1.39 -12.54
N ALA A 30 14.92 0.31 -12.01
CA ALA A 30 14.39 -0.73 -12.85
C ALA A 30 13.52 0.03 -13.85
N ALA A 31 13.89 -0.03 -15.13
CA ALA A 31 13.09 0.51 -16.23
C ALA A 31 11.83 -0.36 -16.43
N ILE A 32 11.19 -0.70 -15.33
CA ILE A 32 9.80 -1.05 -15.29
C ILE A 32 9.12 0.26 -15.72
N PRO A 33 8.23 0.25 -16.72
CA PRO A 33 7.35 1.40 -16.90
C PRO A 33 6.75 1.62 -15.52
N THR A 34 7.07 2.75 -14.87
CA THR A 34 6.36 3.15 -13.67
C THR A 34 4.90 3.02 -14.07
N PRO A 35 4.11 2.12 -13.44
CA PRO A 35 2.68 2.33 -13.54
C PRO A 35 2.56 3.77 -13.06
N SER A 36 2.02 4.66 -13.91
CA SER A 36 1.42 5.86 -13.37
C SER A 36 0.67 5.36 -12.16
N TRP A 37 1.04 5.82 -10.96
CA TRP A 37 0.35 5.43 -9.75
C TRP A 37 -1.06 6.02 -9.90
N ARG A 38 -1.87 5.37 -10.74
CA ARG A 38 -3.29 5.27 -10.55
C ARG A 38 -3.33 4.70 -9.15
N THR A 39 -3.87 5.51 -8.27
CA THR A 39 -4.03 5.37 -6.83
C THR A 39 -4.80 4.11 -6.40
N ASP A 40 -4.82 3.12 -7.29
CA ASP A 40 -5.34 1.77 -7.18
C ASP A 40 -4.21 0.83 -6.78
N ALA A 41 -3.29 1.28 -5.92
CA ALA A 41 -2.74 0.41 -4.89
C ALA A 41 -3.89 0.05 -3.94
N LEU A 42 -4.90 -0.63 -4.50
CA LEU A 42 -5.78 -1.59 -3.90
C LEU A 42 -4.82 -2.55 -3.20
N ALA A 43 -4.49 -2.19 -1.96
CA ALA A 43 -3.84 -3.08 -1.05
C ALA A 43 -4.66 -4.37 -1.11
N ASP A 44 -3.96 -5.45 -1.41
CA ASP A 44 -4.42 -6.83 -1.34
C ASP A 44 -4.71 -7.17 0.14
N ARG A 45 -5.61 -6.39 0.74
CA ARG A 45 -6.02 -6.42 2.13
C ARG A 45 -7.54 -6.57 2.12
N PRO A 46 -8.09 -7.62 2.74
CA PRO A 46 -9.52 -7.90 2.79
C PRO A 46 -10.34 -6.87 3.60
N SER A 47 -9.81 -5.67 3.87
CA SER A 47 -10.42 -4.72 4.82
C SER A 47 -11.65 -3.99 4.29
N GLY A 48 -11.97 -4.04 2.99
CA GLY A 48 -13.17 -3.40 2.43
C GLY A 48 -13.24 -1.88 2.62
N ILE A 49 -12.09 -1.22 2.88
CA ILE A 49 -11.98 0.22 3.12
C ILE A 49 -11.50 0.90 1.84
N CYS A 50 -12.28 1.87 1.37
CA CYS A 50 -12.00 2.72 0.22
C CYS A 50 -11.70 4.16 0.68
N TYR A 51 -11.01 4.93 -0.17
CA TYR A 51 -10.69 6.33 0.08
C TYR A 51 -11.22 7.20 -1.04
N ARG A 52 -11.64 8.43 -0.71
CA ARG A 52 -11.99 9.44 -1.70
C ARG A 52 -11.61 10.83 -1.24
N ASP A 53 -11.29 11.69 -2.19
CA ASP A 53 -11.04 13.10 -1.94
C ASP A 53 -12.37 13.87 -1.91
N LEU A 54 -12.53 14.69 -0.88
CA LEU A 54 -13.59 15.67 -0.73
C LEU A 54 -13.00 17.06 -0.80
N ASN A 55 -13.62 17.91 -1.61
CA ASN A 55 -13.38 19.35 -1.55
C ASN A 55 -14.32 19.93 -0.49
N VAL A 56 -13.74 20.57 0.52
CA VAL A 56 -14.44 21.14 1.67
C VAL A 56 -14.14 22.63 1.71
N ASP A 57 -15.17 23.43 1.91
CA ASP A 57 -15.00 24.86 2.10
C ASP A 57 -14.34 25.12 3.45
N THR A 58 -13.11 25.61 3.41
CA THR A 58 -12.34 25.97 4.59
C THR A 58 -11.89 27.42 4.49
N ILE A 59 -11.69 28.05 5.65
CA ILE A 59 -11.21 29.45 5.75
C ILE A 59 -9.87 29.59 5.02
N ASN A 60 -9.04 28.54 5.03
CA ASN A 60 -7.78 28.49 4.31
C ASN A 60 -7.94 27.82 2.94
N PRO A 61 -7.82 28.54 1.80
CA PRO A 61 -8.01 27.98 0.46
C PRO A 61 -7.03 26.85 0.11
N ASN A 62 -5.89 26.76 0.79
CA ASN A 62 -4.90 25.70 0.59
C ASN A 62 -5.28 24.38 1.29
N SER A 63 -6.32 24.37 2.14
CA SER A 63 -6.77 23.19 2.89
C SER A 63 -8.15 22.69 2.43
N ARG A 64 -8.45 22.86 1.14
CA ARG A 64 -9.75 22.44 0.57
C ARG A 64 -9.88 20.94 0.39
N ARG A 65 -8.79 20.23 0.08
CA ARG A 65 -8.85 18.80 -0.19
C ARG A 65 -8.68 18.00 1.10
N ARG A 66 -9.69 17.22 1.45
CA ARG A 66 -9.65 16.25 2.56
C ARG A 66 -9.84 14.84 2.01
N GLN A 67 -8.96 13.93 2.37
CA GLN A 67 -9.14 12.52 2.06
C GLN A 67 -9.96 11.88 3.17
N ILE A 68 -11.03 11.16 2.80
CA ILE A 68 -11.86 10.41 3.75
C ILE A 68 -11.85 8.92 3.44
N SER A 69 -12.01 8.09 4.46
CA SER A 69 -12.21 6.65 4.34
C SER A 69 -13.68 6.29 4.46
N TYR A 70 -14.10 5.24 3.75
CA TYR A 70 -15.47 4.71 3.75
C TYR A 70 -15.45 3.22 3.39
N CYS A 71 -16.57 2.51 3.55
CA CYS A 71 -16.67 1.12 3.09
C CYS A 71 -16.91 1.08 1.58
N CYS A 72 -16.17 0.23 0.89
CA CYS A 72 -16.34 0.01 -0.55
C CYS A 72 -17.74 -0.58 -0.86
N ASP A 73 -18.15 -0.50 -2.12
CA ASP A 73 -19.40 -1.12 -2.57
C ASP A 73 -19.42 -2.62 -2.27
N GLY A 74 -20.56 -3.11 -1.79
CA GLY A 74 -20.69 -4.50 -1.33
C GLY A 74 -20.14 -4.75 0.08
N TYR A 75 -19.74 -3.71 0.83
CA TYR A 75 -19.35 -3.83 2.23
C TYR A 75 -20.26 -2.99 3.14
N LEU A 76 -20.59 -3.53 4.31
CA LEU A 76 -21.36 -2.87 5.35
C LEU A 76 -20.42 -2.32 6.44
N ARG A 77 -20.63 -1.05 6.80
CA ARG A 77 -19.97 -0.45 7.96
C ARG A 77 -20.57 -0.98 9.25
N ILE A 78 -19.73 -1.59 10.08
CA ILE A 78 -20.08 -2.05 11.43
C ILE A 78 -19.16 -1.41 12.48
N GLY A 79 -19.62 -1.35 13.73
CA GLY A 79 -18.83 -0.84 14.86
C GLY A 79 -19.05 0.63 15.19
N SER A 80 -18.19 1.18 16.05
CA SER A 80 -18.30 2.55 16.58
C SER A 80 -17.71 3.61 15.64
N SER A 81 -17.95 4.89 15.94
CA SER A 81 -17.38 6.02 15.19
C SER A 81 -15.85 6.11 15.25
N GLU A 82 -15.21 5.46 16.23
CA GLU A 82 -13.76 5.52 16.43
C GLU A 82 -12.98 4.55 15.54
N LYS A 83 -13.61 3.45 15.11
CA LYS A 83 -12.96 2.43 14.27
C LYS A 83 -13.84 2.07 13.08
N LEU A 84 -13.38 2.43 11.88
CA LEU A 84 -14.03 1.98 10.65
C LEU A 84 -13.78 0.48 10.45
N THR A 85 -14.84 -0.31 10.50
CA THR A 85 -14.82 -1.75 10.18
C THR A 85 -15.83 -2.00 9.06
N CYS A 86 -15.40 -2.67 8.00
CA CYS A 86 -16.23 -2.96 6.83
C CYS A 86 -16.31 -4.48 6.66
N LEU A 87 -17.52 -5.05 6.71
CA LEU A 87 -17.78 -6.46 6.47
C LEU A 87 -18.36 -6.68 5.07
N PRO A 88 -17.95 -7.72 4.34
CA PRO A 88 -18.53 -8.02 3.04
C PRO A 88 -20.02 -8.40 3.18
N ILE A 89 -20.80 -8.03 2.17
CA ILE A 89 -22.21 -8.38 2.04
C ILE A 89 -22.30 -9.55 1.06
N CYS A 90 -22.89 -10.67 1.51
CA CYS A 90 -23.22 -11.79 0.65
C CYS A 90 -24.74 -11.84 0.47
N ARG A 91 -25.21 -11.71 -0.77
CA ARG A 91 -26.64 -11.80 -1.10
C ARG A 91 -27.19 -13.21 -0.92
N GLU A 92 -26.38 -14.21 -1.22
CA GLU A 92 -26.69 -15.62 -1.02
C GLU A 92 -26.39 -16.06 0.41
N ASP A 93 -27.13 -17.06 0.87
CA ASP A 93 -26.97 -17.65 2.19
C ASP A 93 -25.65 -18.43 2.27
N CYS A 94 -24.62 -17.84 2.88
CA CYS A 94 -23.34 -18.49 3.19
C CYS A 94 -23.41 -19.44 4.40
N SER A 95 -24.57 -20.03 4.69
CA SER A 95 -24.71 -21.07 5.72
C SER A 95 -23.67 -22.18 5.52
N ASN A 96 -22.96 -22.55 6.59
CA ASN A 96 -21.81 -23.48 6.58
C ASN A 96 -20.58 -22.97 5.79
N GLY A 97 -20.41 -21.66 5.72
CA GLY A 97 -19.22 -20.99 5.20
C GLY A 97 -19.02 -19.62 5.83
N LEU A 98 -18.05 -18.89 5.29
CA LEU A 98 -17.74 -17.52 5.67
C LEU A 98 -17.89 -16.60 4.46
N CYS A 99 -18.56 -15.47 4.63
CA CYS A 99 -18.57 -14.41 3.61
C CYS A 99 -17.20 -13.71 3.63
N VAL A 100 -16.37 -13.96 2.61
CA VAL A 100 -14.98 -13.48 2.55
C VAL A 100 -14.79 -12.28 1.63
N LEU A 101 -15.63 -12.16 0.61
CA LEU A 101 -15.73 -11.01 -0.29
C LEU A 101 -17.22 -10.78 -0.63
N PRO A 102 -17.58 -9.62 -1.22
CA PRO A 102 -18.93 -9.39 -1.70
C PRO A 102 -19.40 -10.56 -2.58
N ASP A 103 -20.56 -11.11 -2.23
CA ASP A 103 -21.19 -12.27 -2.88
C ASP A 103 -20.35 -13.57 -2.98
N THR A 104 -19.24 -13.63 -2.25
CA THR A 104 -18.28 -14.75 -2.29
C THR A 104 -18.21 -15.40 -0.91
N CYS A 105 -18.66 -16.65 -0.83
CA CYS A 105 -18.54 -17.46 0.38
C CYS A 105 -17.41 -18.47 0.22
N GLU A 106 -16.58 -18.57 1.25
CA GLU A 106 -15.66 -19.69 1.45
C GLU A 106 -16.36 -20.76 2.29
N CYS A 107 -16.57 -21.96 1.75
CA CYS A 107 -17.26 -23.02 2.47
C CYS A 107 -16.39 -23.63 3.56
N ALA A 108 -17.01 -24.06 4.67
CA ALA A 108 -16.31 -24.76 5.74
C ALA A 108 -15.72 -26.10 5.23
N PRO A 109 -14.69 -26.66 5.89
CA PRO A 109 -14.13 -27.96 5.52
C PRO A 109 -15.20 -29.06 5.41
N GLY A 110 -15.21 -29.79 4.30
CA GLY A 110 -16.21 -30.82 4.00
C GLY A 110 -17.52 -30.30 3.39
N TYR A 111 -17.60 -29.01 3.08
CA TYR A 111 -18.70 -28.40 2.32
C TYR A 111 -18.20 -27.82 1.00
N TYR A 112 -19.04 -27.89 -0.04
CA TYR A 112 -18.73 -27.42 -1.39
C TYR A 112 -19.83 -26.52 -1.92
N ARG A 113 -19.45 -25.57 -2.77
CA ARG A 113 -20.39 -24.59 -3.32
C ARG A 113 -21.22 -25.22 -4.44
N ARG A 114 -22.54 -25.27 -4.25
CA ARG A 114 -23.53 -25.72 -5.24
C ARG A 114 -24.76 -24.83 -5.13
N ASP A 115 -25.33 -24.41 -6.27
CA ASP A 115 -26.54 -23.56 -6.33
C ASP A 115 -26.50 -22.31 -5.41
N GLY A 116 -25.32 -21.69 -5.29
CA GLY A 116 -25.11 -20.49 -4.46
C GLY A 116 -24.94 -20.73 -2.96
N LYS A 117 -25.03 -21.98 -2.49
CA LYS A 117 -24.92 -22.36 -1.06
C LYS A 117 -23.80 -23.36 -0.80
N CYS A 118 -23.38 -23.50 0.45
CA CYS A 118 -22.42 -24.51 0.87
C CYS A 118 -23.16 -25.80 1.27
N HIS A 119 -22.99 -26.85 0.46
CA HIS A 119 -23.59 -28.16 0.67
C HIS A 119 -22.54 -29.14 1.21
N LYS A 120 -22.94 -29.99 2.15
CA LYS A 120 -22.12 -31.11 2.60
C LYS A 120 -22.12 -32.20 1.51
N GLU A 121 -20.96 -32.78 1.24
CA GLU A 121 -20.82 -33.97 0.39
C GLU A 121 -21.40 -35.23 1.05
#